data_AF-A0A9Q3HXS4-F1
#
_entry.id   AF-A0A9Q3HXS4-F1
#
_cell.length_a   1.000
_cell.length_b   1.000
_cell.length_c   1.000
_cell.angle_alpha   90.00
_cell.angle_beta   90.00
_cell.angle_gamma   90.00
#
_symmetry.space_group_name_H-M   'P 1'
#
loop_
_entity.id
_entity.type
_entity.pdbx_description
1 polymer ?
#
loop_
_entity_poly.entity_id
_entity_poly.type
_entity_poly.pdbx_seq_one_letter_code
_entity_poly.pdbx_strand_id
1 'polypeptide(L)'
;MESYSHFPKLSNGELDSSKIQDAQLMKTKPNGGKGYTAGSSCITEVVIGNKPTKLLLDLGAFCSCVGKSFLKPCVPNFEDQLLLNEGIKSNSASNPISVLGIFGTTIIFPHINGNLRITFEFVVMGNCSITHFILGND
;
A
#
# COMPACT_ATOMS: atom_id res chain seq x y z
N MET A 1 -13.81 -34.72 16.93
CA MET A 1 -14.32 -33.45 16.39
C MET A 1 -13.38 -32.38 16.90
N GLU A 2 -12.33 -32.07 16.13
CA GLU A 2 -11.30 -31.10 16.51
C GLU A 2 -11.33 -29.92 15.52
N SER A 3 -11.47 -28.72 16.07
CA SER A 3 -11.46 -27.45 15.35
C SER A 3 -10.02 -26.95 15.23
N TYR A 4 -9.47 -26.98 14.02
CA TYR A 4 -8.14 -26.41 13.74
C TYR A 4 -8.32 -24.96 13.26
N SER A 5 -7.96 -24.00 14.11
CA SER A 5 -7.89 -22.58 13.74
C SER A 5 -6.71 -22.34 12.79
N HIS A 6 -7.00 -21.72 11.65
CA HIS A 6 -6.04 -21.46 10.56
C HIS A 6 -5.56 -20.01 10.59
N PHE A 7 -4.84 -19.61 11.64
CA PHE A 7 -4.18 -18.30 11.68
C PHE A 7 -2.66 -18.45 11.46
N PRO A 8 -2.04 -17.66 10.56
CA PRO A 8 -0.61 -17.70 10.35
C PRO A 8 0.14 -17.17 11.58
N LYS A 9 1.19 -17.89 11.99
CA LYS A 9 2.16 -17.40 12.98
C LYS A 9 3.21 -16.56 12.25
N LEU A 10 3.40 -15.30 12.66
CA LEU A 10 4.48 -14.45 12.17
C LEU A 10 5.76 -14.80 12.93
N SER A 11 6.83 -15.15 12.21
CA SER A 11 8.15 -15.42 12.78
C SER A 11 8.92 -14.12 13.01
N ASN A 12 9.36 -13.91 14.25
CA ASN A 12 10.30 -12.84 14.62
C ASN A 12 11.70 -13.19 14.10
N GLY A 13 12.27 -12.36 13.23
CA GLY A 13 13.68 -12.50 12.80
C GLY A 13 14.13 -11.31 11.94
N GLU A 14 15.30 -10.75 12.28
CA GLU A 14 15.98 -9.71 11.51
C GLU A 14 16.30 -10.21 10.09
N LEU A 15 15.88 -9.44 9.08
CA LEU A 15 16.02 -9.77 7.67
C LEU A 15 17.43 -9.41 7.16
N ASP A 16 18.23 -10.43 6.87
CA ASP A 16 19.46 -10.35 6.07
C ASP A 16 19.11 -9.91 4.63
N SER A 17 19.56 -8.69 4.29
CA SER A 17 19.28 -7.98 3.03
C SER A 17 19.74 -8.68 1.74
N SER A 18 20.52 -9.76 1.83
CA SER A 18 21.06 -10.49 0.67
C SER A 18 20.14 -11.61 0.14
N LYS A 19 18.99 -11.85 0.77
CA LYS A 19 18.08 -12.96 0.44
C LYS A 19 16.61 -12.55 0.37
N ILE A 20 16.28 -11.49 -0.34
CA ILE A 20 14.88 -11.19 -0.66
C ILE A 20 14.44 -12.12 -1.81
N GLN A 21 14.29 -13.42 -1.52
CA GLN A 21 13.49 -14.30 -2.36
C GLN A 21 12.03 -13.89 -2.22
N ASP A 22 11.32 -13.91 -3.35
CA ASP A 22 9.97 -13.38 -3.55
C ASP A 22 9.06 -13.50 -2.32
N ALA A 23 8.63 -12.34 -1.80
CA ALA A 23 7.66 -12.26 -0.72
C ALA A 23 6.33 -12.91 -1.16
N GLN A 24 6.15 -14.20 -0.88
CA GLN A 24 4.88 -14.90 -1.07
C GLN A 24 3.96 -14.64 0.12
N LEU A 25 3.00 -13.74 -0.08
CA LEU A 25 1.93 -13.53 0.88
C LEU A 25 0.88 -14.63 0.70
N MET A 26 0.91 -15.62 1.60
CA MET A 26 -0.01 -16.77 1.62
C MET A 26 -1.43 -16.33 2.00
N LYS A 27 -2.18 -15.71 1.08
CA LYS A 27 -3.64 -15.59 1.20
C LYS A 27 -4.27 -16.84 0.60
N THR A 28 -5.18 -17.47 1.33
CA THR A 28 -5.90 -18.68 0.90
C THR A 28 -6.71 -18.39 -0.36
N LYS A 29 -6.18 -18.74 -1.52
CA LYS A 29 -6.89 -18.71 -2.79
C LYS A 29 -8.04 -19.73 -2.75
N PRO A 30 -9.30 -19.35 -3.04
CA PRO A 30 -10.37 -20.30 -3.28
C PRO A 30 -10.06 -21.11 -4.55
N ASN A 31 -10.49 -22.37 -4.56
CA ASN A 31 -10.28 -23.25 -5.70
C ASN A 31 -10.77 -22.60 -7.01
N GLY A 32 -10.08 -22.90 -8.12
CA GLY A 32 -10.46 -22.40 -9.44
C GLY A 32 -11.95 -22.66 -9.74
N GLY A 33 -12.63 -21.63 -10.24
CA GLY A 33 -14.09 -21.67 -10.52
C GLY A 33 -15.00 -21.30 -9.34
N LYS A 34 -14.46 -20.98 -8.16
CA LYS A 34 -15.24 -20.46 -7.03
C LYS A 34 -15.04 -18.96 -6.87
N GLY A 35 -16.15 -18.23 -6.69
CA GLY A 35 -16.11 -16.80 -6.39
C GLY A 35 -15.49 -16.51 -5.03
N TYR A 36 -14.73 -15.42 -4.93
CA TYR A 36 -14.30 -14.87 -3.66
C TYR A 36 -15.52 -14.23 -2.98
N THR A 37 -16.08 -14.87 -1.96
CA THR A 37 -17.19 -14.31 -1.15
C THR A 37 -16.71 -13.73 0.18
N ALA A 38 -15.41 -13.82 0.46
CA ALA A 38 -14.79 -13.33 1.68
C ALA A 38 -13.93 -12.10 1.37
N GLY A 39 -14.40 -10.93 1.80
CA GLY A 39 -13.66 -9.68 1.76
C GLY A 39 -14.40 -8.65 2.60
N SER A 40 -13.78 -8.14 3.66
CA SER A 40 -14.37 -7.13 4.55
C SER A 40 -13.91 -5.71 4.24
N SER A 41 -12.93 -5.55 3.35
CA SER A 41 -12.38 -4.26 2.94
C SER A 41 -11.70 -4.35 1.57
N CYS A 42 -11.49 -3.19 0.93
CA CYS A 42 -10.67 -3.04 -0.27
C CYS A 42 -9.19 -2.81 0.06
N ILE A 43 -8.75 -3.17 1.27
CA ILE A 43 -7.35 -3.02 1.70
C ILE A 43 -6.59 -4.29 1.32
N THR A 44 -5.49 -4.11 0.59
CA THR A 44 -4.54 -5.16 0.27
C THR A 44 -3.16 -4.85 0.83
N GLU A 45 -2.30 -5.86 0.85
CA GLU A 45 -0.88 -5.71 1.19
C GLU A 45 -0.07 -5.69 -0.11
N VAL A 46 0.81 -4.71 -0.20
CA VAL A 46 1.74 -4.49 -1.31
C VAL A 46 3.14 -4.33 -0.75
N VAL A 47 4.15 -4.39 -1.60
CA VAL A 47 5.53 -4.04 -1.23
C VAL A 47 5.89 -2.71 -1.89
N ILE A 48 6.30 -1.74 -1.08
CA ILE A 48 6.80 -0.42 -1.51
C ILE A 48 8.13 -0.20 -0.79
N GLY A 49 9.18 0.18 -1.52
CA GLY A 49 10.51 0.39 -0.93
C GLY A 49 11.03 -0.83 -0.15
N ASN A 50 10.78 -2.05 -0.66
CA ASN A 50 11.08 -3.32 0.00
C ASN A 50 10.38 -3.57 1.35
N LYS A 51 9.34 -2.79 1.67
CA LYS A 51 8.56 -2.95 2.89
C LYS A 51 7.12 -3.38 2.61
N PRO A 52 6.63 -4.47 3.22
CA PRO A 52 5.21 -4.81 3.23
C PRO A 52 4.39 -3.66 3.82
N THR A 53 3.43 -3.17 3.05
CA THR A 53 2.66 -1.98 3.35
C THR A 53 1.22 -2.16 2.91
N LYS A 54 0.30 -1.47 3.57
CA LYS A 54 -1.12 -1.57 3.25
C LYS A 54 -1.54 -0.50 2.22
N LEU A 55 -2.35 -0.91 1.25
CA LEU A 55 -2.90 -0.08 0.18
C LEU A 55 -4.43 -0.27 0.14
N LEU A 56 -5.18 0.83 0.17
CA LEU A 56 -6.61 0.85 -0.09
C LEU A 56 -6.84 1.07 -1.58
N LEU A 57 -7.66 0.23 -2.20
CA LEU A 57 -8.22 0.47 -3.53
C LEU A 57 -9.49 1.30 -3.36
N ASP A 58 -9.46 2.59 -3.72
CA ASP A 58 -10.55 3.53 -3.46
C ASP A 58 -11.05 4.19 -4.75
N LEU A 59 -12.14 3.66 -5.30
CA LEU A 59 -12.81 4.25 -6.46
C LEU A 59 -13.38 5.65 -6.18
N GLY A 60 -13.57 6.03 -4.91
CA GLY A 60 -14.02 7.36 -4.52
C GLY A 60 -12.90 8.41 -4.50
N ALA A 61 -11.64 7.98 -4.56
CA ALA A 61 -10.50 8.87 -4.60
C ALA A 61 -10.16 9.23 -6.06
N PHE A 62 -10.23 10.52 -6.39
CA PHE A 62 -9.89 11.01 -7.73
C PHE A 62 -8.40 10.81 -8.08
N CYS A 63 -7.52 10.83 -7.08
CA CYS A 63 -6.09 10.63 -7.27
C CYS A 63 -5.50 9.76 -6.16
N SER A 64 -4.40 9.10 -6.49
CA SER A 64 -3.62 8.31 -5.55
C SER A 64 -2.89 9.21 -4.57
N CYS A 65 -2.99 8.89 -3.28
CA CYS A 65 -2.45 9.75 -2.23
C CYS A 65 -1.98 8.99 -0.99
N VAL A 66 -1.16 9.65 -0.17
CA VAL A 66 -0.63 9.08 1.09
C VAL A 66 -0.36 10.18 2.12
N GLY A 67 -0.56 9.88 3.39
CA GLY A 67 -0.19 10.78 4.49
C GLY A 67 1.31 10.77 4.79
N LYS A 68 1.93 11.93 5.00
CA LYS A 68 3.35 12.06 5.37
C LYS A 68 3.72 11.21 6.59
N SER A 69 2.89 11.24 7.62
CA SER A 69 3.10 10.50 8.87
C SER A 69 3.20 8.99 8.64
N PHE A 70 2.50 8.47 7.63
CA PHE A 70 2.53 7.07 7.24
C PHE A 70 3.64 6.76 6.21
N LEU A 71 3.92 7.68 5.30
CA LEU A 71 4.98 7.52 4.29
C LEU A 71 6.38 7.52 4.92
N LYS A 72 6.65 8.43 5.88
CA LYS A 72 7.99 8.62 6.47
C LYS A 72 8.60 7.32 7.05
N PRO A 73 7.89 6.49 7.82
CA PRO A 73 8.45 5.22 8.29
C PRO A 73 8.55 4.14 7.21
N CYS A 74 7.89 4.30 6.07
CA CYS A 74 7.96 3.37 4.94
C CYS A 74 9.14 3.70 4.01
N VAL A 75 9.34 4.99 3.74
CA VAL A 75 10.41 5.52 2.89
C VAL A 75 11.02 6.75 3.59
N PRO A 76 12.05 6.58 4.45
CA PRO A 76 12.58 7.66 5.27
C PRO A 76 13.11 8.88 4.52
N ASN A 77 13.57 8.70 3.28
CA ASN A 77 14.15 9.75 2.44
C ASN A 77 13.20 10.15 1.30
N PHE A 78 11.88 10.06 1.51
CA PHE A 78 10.91 10.41 0.46
C PHE A 78 10.92 11.91 0.14
N GLU A 79 11.25 12.77 1.12
CA GLU A 79 11.24 14.21 0.92
C GLU A 79 12.24 14.67 -0.14
N ASP A 80 13.38 14.00 -0.26
CA ASP A 80 14.40 14.28 -1.29
C ASP A 80 13.94 13.88 -2.70
N GLN A 81 12.89 13.07 -2.79
CA GLN A 81 12.30 12.55 -4.02
C GLN A 81 10.98 13.27 -4.38
N LEU A 82 10.56 14.24 -3.56
CA LEU A 82 9.34 14.98 -3.83
C LEU A 82 9.51 15.86 -5.06
N LEU A 83 8.64 15.65 -6.03
CA LEU A 83 8.48 16.58 -7.14
C LEU A 83 7.59 17.73 -6.65
N LEU A 84 8.12 18.96 -6.79
CA LEU A 84 7.36 20.19 -6.56
C LEU A 84 6.20 20.24 -7.54
N ASN A 85 5.00 20.44 -7.02
CA ASN A 85 3.81 20.49 -7.84
C ASN A 85 3.27 21.92 -7.89
N GLU A 86 3.46 22.59 -9.03
CA GLU A 86 2.79 23.85 -9.32
C GLU A 86 1.32 23.54 -9.70
N GLY A 87 0.41 23.49 -8.71
CA GLY A 87 -1.02 23.66 -8.99
C GLY A 87 -2.04 22.71 -8.35
N ILE A 88 -1.65 21.68 -7.58
CA ILE A 88 -2.65 20.81 -6.92
C ILE A 88 -3.26 21.48 -5.68
N LYS A 89 -4.56 21.80 -5.77
CA LYS A 89 -5.40 22.09 -4.61
C LYS A 89 -6.19 20.82 -4.26
N SER A 90 -5.79 20.09 -3.23
CA SER A 90 -6.57 18.94 -2.73
C SER A 90 -7.58 19.42 -1.69
N ASN A 91 -8.87 19.21 -1.95
CA ASN A 91 -9.93 19.39 -0.96
C ASN A 91 -10.37 18.00 -0.46
N SER A 92 -10.29 17.76 0.85
CA SER A 92 -10.96 16.62 1.48
C SER A 92 -12.20 17.09 2.22
N ALA A 93 -13.17 16.19 2.37
CA ALA A 93 -14.47 16.47 2.98
C ALA A 93 -14.41 16.93 4.44
N SER A 94 -13.26 16.82 5.12
CA SER A 94 -13.16 17.00 6.57
C SER A 94 -12.23 18.13 7.04
N ASN A 95 -11.21 18.53 6.27
CA ASN A 95 -10.29 19.62 6.63
C ASN A 95 -9.48 20.10 5.41
N PRO A 96 -8.92 21.32 5.43
CA PRO A 96 -7.91 21.75 4.46
C PRO A 96 -6.69 20.83 4.53
N ILE A 97 -6.40 20.12 3.45
CA ILE A 97 -5.24 19.24 3.35
C ILE A 97 -4.08 20.01 2.74
N SER A 98 -2.94 20.04 3.44
CA SER A 98 -1.68 20.53 2.88
C SER A 98 -1.10 19.49 1.94
N VAL A 99 -0.85 19.85 0.68
CA VAL A 99 -0.10 19.03 -0.27
C VAL A 99 1.37 19.38 -0.13
N LEU A 100 2.22 18.36 0.03
CA LEU A 100 3.68 18.53 0.16
C LEU A 100 4.40 18.35 -1.18
N GLY A 101 3.83 17.57 -2.10
CA GLY A 101 4.42 17.28 -3.40
C GLY A 101 3.92 15.94 -3.96
N ILE A 102 4.52 15.51 -5.06
CA ILE A 102 4.27 14.20 -5.67
C ILE A 102 5.43 13.26 -5.36
N PHE A 103 5.11 12.05 -4.93
CA PHE A 103 6.06 10.98 -4.68
C PHE A 103 5.81 9.82 -5.66
N GLY A 104 6.75 9.61 -6.59
CA GLY A 104 6.73 8.48 -7.51
C GLY A 104 7.36 7.24 -6.90
N THR A 105 6.70 6.08 -7.00
CA THR A 105 7.27 4.81 -6.54
C THR A 105 6.72 3.60 -7.28
N THR A 106 7.45 2.49 -7.24
CA THR A 106 6.94 1.20 -7.73
C THR A 106 6.23 0.46 -6.62
N ILE A 107 4.97 0.12 -6.87
CA ILE A 107 4.15 -0.76 -6.05
C ILE A 107 4.29 -2.17 -6.60
N ILE A 108 4.55 -3.12 -5.70
CA ILE A 108 4.56 -4.54 -6.04
C ILE A 108 3.36 -5.20 -5.38
N PHE A 109 2.46 -5.74 -6.21
CA PHE A 109 1.38 -6.61 -5.77
C PHE A 109 1.89 -8.05 -5.75
N PRO A 110 2.12 -8.64 -4.56
CA PRO A 110 2.56 -10.02 -4.47
C PRO A 110 1.44 -10.96 -4.91
N HIS A 111 1.77 -11.90 -5.79
CA HIS A 111 0.83 -12.91 -6.24
C HIS A 111 1.54 -14.24 -6.50
N ILE A 112 0.85 -15.35 -6.20
CA ILE A 112 1.43 -16.71 -6.20
C ILE A 112 2.00 -17.15 -7.54
N ASN A 113 1.52 -16.57 -8.64
CA ASN A 113 1.96 -16.90 -10.01
C ASN A 113 2.98 -15.88 -10.56
N GLY A 114 3.54 -15.04 -9.69
CA GLY A 114 4.41 -13.93 -10.06
C GLY A 114 3.81 -12.59 -9.66
N ASN A 115 4.69 -11.63 -9.41
CA ASN A 115 4.33 -10.33 -8.86
C ASN A 115 3.95 -9.35 -9.98
N LEU A 116 2.91 -8.56 -9.74
CA LEU A 116 2.56 -7.42 -10.60
C LEU A 116 3.29 -6.18 -10.07
N ARG A 117 4.05 -5.51 -10.94
CA ARG A 117 4.80 -4.29 -10.60
C ARG A 117 4.23 -3.13 -11.39
N ILE A 118 3.83 -2.06 -10.71
CA ILE A 118 3.30 -0.85 -11.36
C ILE A 118 3.95 0.37 -10.71
N THR A 119 4.38 1.32 -11.53
CA THR A 119 4.86 2.62 -11.04
C THR A 119 3.67 3.57 -10.93
N PHE A 120 3.53 4.19 -9.77
CA PHE A 120 2.47 5.14 -9.45
C PHE A 120 3.06 6.42 -8.85
N GLU A 121 2.30 7.49 -9.01
CA GLU A 121 2.55 8.78 -8.36
C GLU A 121 1.54 8.97 -7.23
N PHE A 122 2.02 9.40 -6.07
CA PHE A 122 1.19 9.68 -4.91
C PHE A 122 1.27 11.14 -4.53
N VAL A 123 0.11 11.78 -4.38
CA VAL A 123 0.02 13.08 -3.71
C VAL A 123 0.33 12.88 -2.23
N VAL A 124 1.40 13.52 -1.75
CA VAL A 124 1.78 13.44 -0.33
C VAL A 124 1.05 14.53 0.46
N MET A 125 0.23 14.09 1.42
CA MET A 125 -0.58 14.97 2.27
C MET A 125 0.10 15.18 3.62
N GLY A 126 0.28 16.43 4.02
CA GLY A 126 0.98 16.79 5.25
C GLY A 126 0.17 16.55 6.52
N ASN A 127 -1.08 16.99 6.55
CA ASN A 127 -1.91 17.00 7.76
C ASN A 127 -3.05 15.97 7.69
N CYS A 128 -2.74 14.70 7.42
CA CYS A 128 -3.73 13.63 7.33
C CYS A 128 -3.36 12.42 8.21
N SER A 129 -4.38 11.78 8.79
CA SER A 129 -4.28 10.60 9.66
C SER A 129 -4.47 9.27 8.91
N ILE A 130 -4.26 9.26 7.59
CA ILE A 130 -4.31 8.05 6.78
C ILE A 130 -3.19 7.08 7.20
N THR A 131 -3.55 5.81 7.36
CA THR A 131 -2.66 4.73 7.83
C THR A 131 -2.32 3.70 6.74
N HIS A 132 -2.58 4.05 5.48
CA HIS A 132 -2.48 3.19 4.30
C HIS A 132 -2.11 4.06 3.09
N PHE A 133 -1.56 3.50 2.02
CA PHE A 133 -1.60 4.21 0.73
C PHE A 133 -3.04 4.15 0.18
N ILE A 134 -3.45 5.14 -0.59
CA ILE A 134 -4.73 5.11 -1.33
C ILE A 134 -4.41 5.09 -2.81
N LEU A 135 -4.87 4.06 -3.50
CA LEU A 135 -4.89 4.00 -4.95
C LEU A 135 -6.23 4.54 -5.44
N GLY A 136 -6.18 5.68 -6.12
CA GLY A 136 -7.35 6.33 -6.72
C GLY A 136 -7.67 5.78 -8.10
N ASN A 137 -8.47 6.53 -8.85
CA ASN A 137 -8.91 6.20 -10.20
C ASN A 137 -7.94 6.65 -11.31
N ASP A 138 -6.79 7.21 -10.95
CA ASP A 138 -5.71 7.65 -11.84
C ASP A 138 -4.85 6.52 -12.42
#